data_AF-A0A9W4H246-F1
#
_entry.id   AF-A0A9W4H246-F1
#
_cell.length_a   1.000
_cell.length_b   1.000
_cell.length_c   1.000
_cell.angle_alpha   90.00
_cell.angle_beta   90.00
_cell.angle_gamma   90.00
#
_symmetry.space_group_name_H-M   'P 1'
#
loop_
_entity.id
_entity.type
_entity.pdbx_description
1 polymer ?
#
loop_
_entity_poly.entity_id
_entity_poly.type
_entity_poly.pdbx_seq_one_letter_code
_entity_poly.pdbx_strand_id
1 'polypeptide(L)'
;MPRYLTYGEAVSTEPTPPDDVLWVAHRISELPAFQGGSAVLCGSVAWGRPTSRSDIDVAVFRAPGTTGLDEGVADVLRIYTEQVQGRHAVPQVDVIEIGAESERLVTRENLVTGSMPITSLRTEREVFDATGLRFHDHIGALAAAKGEPWQAFHTAYLAGVPRDKKTRTRQIRDYAMSFATQWRGQPLRSMRYGEPDAGQLKLMGFAQNFPVHLMRQILAHRAAYPAPDRADDVLAAFGRLRGHRFDGIRAALRPFLQLDAAYAALTDRCRERPPQLAREDYYRGLLALFGGLPFDAVEEAVWAYLGDVKPRRGGRPS
;
A
#
# COMPACT_ATOMS: atom_id res chain seq x y z
N MET A 1 -3.89 -4.13 -11.31
CA MET A 1 -4.89 -3.19 -11.85
C MET A 1 -4.80 -1.89 -11.05
N PRO A 2 -5.16 -0.72 -11.59
CA PRO A 2 -5.30 0.44 -10.73
C PRO A 2 -6.44 0.18 -9.72
N ARG A 3 -6.19 0.46 -8.43
CA ARG A 3 -7.19 0.36 -7.34
C ARG A 3 -8.43 1.25 -7.54
N TYR A 4 -8.32 2.16 -8.52
CA TYR A 4 -9.35 3.02 -9.05
C TYR A 4 -9.59 2.64 -10.51
N LEU A 5 -10.84 2.28 -10.81
CA LEU A 5 -11.27 1.80 -12.13
C LEU A 5 -11.36 2.96 -13.13
N THR A 6 -11.11 2.67 -14.41
CA THR A 6 -11.61 3.49 -15.51
C THR A 6 -13.15 3.47 -15.52
N TYR A 7 -13.78 4.42 -16.21
CA TYR A 7 -15.25 4.45 -16.30
C TYR A 7 -15.81 3.18 -16.96
N GLY A 8 -15.13 2.66 -18.00
CA GLY A 8 -15.54 1.43 -18.67
C GLY A 8 -15.57 0.25 -17.70
N GLU A 9 -14.50 0.05 -16.93
CA GLU A 9 -14.40 -1.00 -15.91
C GLU A 9 -15.42 -0.81 -14.78
N ALA A 10 -15.68 0.44 -14.36
CA ALA A 10 -16.67 0.75 -13.33
C ALA A 10 -18.10 0.36 -13.74
N VAL A 11 -18.42 0.45 -15.04
CA VAL A 11 -19.75 0.13 -15.59
C VAL A 11 -19.89 -1.34 -15.99
N SER A 12 -18.84 -1.96 -16.54
CA SER A 12 -18.94 -3.26 -17.22
C SER A 12 -18.58 -4.48 -16.38
N THR A 13 -17.72 -4.31 -15.36
CA THR A 13 -17.09 -5.44 -14.68
C THR A 13 -17.69 -5.65 -13.30
N GLU A 14 -18.21 -6.86 -13.04
CA GLU A 14 -18.57 -7.26 -11.68
C GLU A 14 -17.27 -7.37 -10.87
N PRO A 15 -17.18 -6.72 -9.70
CA PRO A 15 -15.98 -6.79 -8.89
C PRO A 15 -15.76 -8.23 -8.39
N THR A 16 -14.50 -8.63 -8.23
CA THR A 16 -14.16 -9.99 -7.80
C THR A 16 -14.78 -10.29 -6.43
N PRO A 17 -15.55 -11.37 -6.26
CA PRO A 17 -16.05 -11.77 -4.94
C PRO A 17 -14.90 -11.96 -3.93
N PRO A 18 -15.06 -11.58 -2.64
CA PRO A 18 -14.03 -11.82 -1.64
C PRO A 18 -13.58 -13.29 -1.50
N ASP A 19 -14.51 -14.23 -1.69
CA ASP A 19 -14.23 -15.66 -1.65
C ASP A 19 -13.31 -16.10 -2.81
N ASP A 20 -13.48 -15.51 -4.00
CA ASP A 20 -12.61 -15.72 -5.14
C ASP A 20 -11.19 -15.18 -4.89
N VAL A 21 -11.08 -14.02 -4.22
CA VAL A 21 -9.78 -13.47 -3.80
C VAL A 21 -9.09 -14.43 -2.83
N LEU A 22 -9.82 -14.97 -1.86
CA LEU A 22 -9.28 -15.99 -0.94
C LEU A 22 -8.87 -17.26 -1.67
N TRP A 23 -9.68 -17.70 -2.63
CA TRP A 23 -9.38 -18.88 -3.43
C TRP A 23 -8.07 -18.69 -4.20
N VAL A 24 -7.90 -17.58 -4.94
CA VAL A 24 -6.68 -17.30 -5.69
C VAL A 24 -5.47 -17.24 -4.75
N ALA A 25 -5.59 -16.54 -3.62
CA ALA A 25 -4.52 -16.44 -2.64
C ALA A 25 -4.15 -17.80 -2.05
N HIS A 26 -5.14 -18.66 -1.79
CA HIS A 26 -4.91 -20.01 -1.32
C HIS A 26 -4.15 -20.84 -2.36
N ARG A 27 -4.56 -20.82 -3.63
CA ARG A 27 -3.86 -21.50 -4.73
C ARG A 27 -2.42 -21.02 -4.88
N ILE A 28 -2.18 -19.71 -4.74
CA ILE A 28 -0.82 -19.15 -4.72
C ILE A 28 -0.01 -19.67 -3.54
N SER A 29 -0.61 -19.78 -2.35
CA SER A 29 0.07 -20.28 -1.14
C SER A 29 0.47 -21.77 -1.20
N GLU A 30 -0.06 -22.52 -2.17
CA GLU A 30 0.34 -23.92 -2.42
C GLU A 30 1.60 -24.03 -3.29
N LEU A 31 2.06 -22.94 -3.90
CA LEU A 31 3.25 -22.95 -4.75
C LEU A 31 4.51 -23.29 -3.92
N PRO A 32 5.53 -23.95 -4.51
CA PRO A 32 6.70 -24.44 -3.77
C PRO A 32 7.44 -23.37 -2.95
N ALA A 33 7.48 -22.12 -3.45
CA ALA A 33 8.13 -21.01 -2.77
C ALA A 33 7.53 -20.72 -1.37
N PHE A 34 6.24 -20.99 -1.17
CA PHE A 34 5.56 -20.78 0.11
C PHE A 34 5.82 -21.93 1.08
N GLN A 35 5.85 -23.17 0.58
CA GLN A 35 6.15 -24.35 1.39
C GLN A 35 7.57 -24.29 1.99
N GLY A 36 8.52 -23.75 1.22
CA GLY A 36 9.90 -23.55 1.68
C GLY A 36 10.12 -22.33 2.58
N GLY A 37 9.09 -21.52 2.85
CA GLY A 37 9.20 -20.29 3.64
C GLY A 37 9.99 -19.16 2.95
N SER A 38 10.25 -19.27 1.64
CA SER A 38 10.91 -18.26 0.83
C SER A 38 9.94 -17.21 0.27
N ALA A 39 8.64 -17.50 0.31
CA ALA A 39 7.57 -16.57 0.00
C ALA A 39 6.46 -16.65 1.07
N VAL A 40 5.82 -15.53 1.34
CA VAL A 40 4.66 -15.44 2.25
C VAL A 40 3.60 -14.49 1.70
N LEU A 41 2.33 -14.79 1.96
CA LEU A 41 1.26 -13.85 1.72
C LEU A 41 1.34 -12.73 2.76
N CYS A 42 1.15 -11.49 2.34
CA CYS A 42 1.05 -10.34 3.23
C CYS A 42 -0.18 -9.48 2.87
N GLY A 43 -0.26 -8.29 3.46
CA GLY A 43 -1.38 -7.37 3.19
C GLY A 43 -2.72 -7.86 3.76
N SER A 44 -3.81 -7.31 3.22
CA SER A 44 -5.17 -7.54 3.76
C SER A 44 -5.65 -8.99 3.65
N VAL A 45 -5.26 -9.66 2.56
CA VAL A 45 -5.63 -11.05 2.26
C VAL A 45 -5.01 -12.02 3.26
N ALA A 46 -3.73 -11.81 3.62
CA ALA A 46 -3.05 -12.63 4.62
C ALA A 46 -3.74 -12.60 5.98
N TRP A 47 -4.59 -11.62 6.27
CA TRP A 47 -5.34 -11.51 7.51
C TRP A 47 -6.74 -12.15 7.47
N GLY A 48 -7.15 -12.72 6.33
CA GLY A 48 -8.40 -13.47 6.15
C GLY A 48 -9.66 -12.61 6.03
N ARG A 49 -9.52 -11.34 5.65
CA ARG A 49 -10.66 -10.42 5.43
C ARG A 49 -10.49 -9.59 4.15
N PRO A 50 -10.41 -10.23 2.96
CA PRO A 50 -10.36 -9.46 1.74
C PRO A 50 -11.70 -8.79 1.46
N THR A 51 -11.62 -7.75 0.64
CA THR A 51 -12.77 -7.12 -0.01
C THR A 51 -12.66 -7.39 -1.49
N SER A 52 -13.70 -7.04 -2.26
CA SER A 52 -13.66 -7.13 -3.71
C SER A 52 -12.66 -6.17 -4.39
N ARG A 53 -12.00 -5.31 -3.59
CA ARG A 53 -10.94 -4.39 -4.00
C ARG A 53 -9.57 -4.77 -3.43
N SER A 54 -9.47 -5.92 -2.76
CA SER A 54 -8.20 -6.40 -2.21
C SER A 54 -7.31 -6.94 -3.33
N ASP A 55 -6.08 -6.46 -3.34
CA ASP A 55 -4.93 -7.07 -3.97
C ASP A 55 -4.39 -8.23 -3.11
N ILE A 56 -3.68 -9.14 -3.77
CA ILE A 56 -2.96 -10.25 -3.14
C ILE A 56 -1.49 -9.88 -3.13
N ASP A 57 -0.98 -9.48 -1.96
CA ASP A 57 0.43 -9.16 -1.79
C ASP A 57 1.23 -10.43 -1.46
N VAL A 58 2.29 -10.67 -2.23
CA VAL A 58 3.25 -11.75 -1.99
C VAL A 58 4.60 -11.13 -1.68
N ALA A 59 5.15 -11.40 -0.49
CA ALA A 59 6.54 -11.08 -0.20
C ALA A 59 7.41 -12.30 -0.52
N VAL A 60 8.42 -12.14 -1.37
CA VAL A 60 9.36 -13.22 -1.73
C VAL A 60 10.80 -12.76 -1.52
N PHE A 61 11.62 -13.62 -0.92
CA PHE A 61 13.07 -13.42 -0.91
C PHE A 61 13.68 -14.20 -2.07
N ARG A 62 14.23 -13.52 -3.08
CA ARG A 62 14.88 -14.23 -4.20
C ARG A 62 16.15 -14.91 -3.70
N ALA A 63 16.16 -16.23 -3.77
CA ALA A 63 17.31 -17.09 -3.48
C ALA A 63 17.42 -18.16 -4.58
N PRO A 64 18.58 -18.82 -4.77
CA PRO A 64 18.68 -19.97 -5.67
C PRO A 64 17.63 -21.03 -5.28
N GLY A 65 16.63 -21.26 -6.13
CA GLY A 65 15.49 -22.15 -5.87
C GLY A 65 14.11 -21.48 -5.76
N THR A 66 14.02 -20.14 -5.78
CA THR A 66 12.72 -19.41 -5.87
C THR A 66 12.28 -19.13 -7.32
N THR A 67 12.93 -19.78 -8.28
CA THR A 67 12.62 -19.72 -9.71
C THR A 67 11.23 -20.29 -10.00
N GLY A 68 10.41 -19.56 -10.76
CA GLY A 68 9.08 -20.02 -11.21
C GLY A 68 7.87 -19.49 -10.41
N LEU A 69 8.07 -18.62 -9.42
CA LEU A 69 6.94 -18.00 -8.69
C LEU A 69 6.05 -17.17 -9.63
N ASP A 70 6.64 -16.33 -10.49
CA ASP A 70 5.89 -15.49 -11.43
C ASP A 70 5.06 -16.32 -12.41
N GLU A 71 5.65 -17.41 -12.94
CA GLU A 71 4.98 -18.37 -13.83
C GLU A 71 3.84 -19.08 -13.10
N GLY A 72 4.07 -19.55 -11.88
CA GLY A 72 3.05 -20.20 -11.06
C GLY A 72 1.88 -19.26 -10.71
N VAL A 73 2.16 -18.00 -10.39
CA VAL A 73 1.13 -16.98 -10.17
C VAL A 73 0.33 -16.73 -11.46
N ALA A 74 1.01 -16.60 -12.60
CA ALA A 74 0.34 -16.41 -13.89
C ALA A 74 -0.58 -17.60 -14.25
N ASP A 75 -0.15 -18.83 -13.95
CA ASP A 75 -0.96 -20.02 -14.15
C ASP A 75 -2.21 -20.05 -13.27
N VAL A 76 -2.09 -19.68 -11.98
CA VAL A 76 -3.26 -19.57 -11.09
C VAL A 76 -4.25 -18.54 -11.62
N LEU A 77 -3.78 -17.38 -12.08
CA LEU A 77 -4.64 -16.33 -12.62
C LEU A 77 -5.29 -16.75 -13.95
N ARG A 78 -4.59 -17.51 -14.78
CA ARG A 78 -5.14 -18.09 -16.01
C ARG A 78 -6.27 -19.07 -15.70
N ILE A 79 -6.07 -19.99 -14.75
CA ILE A 79 -7.09 -20.96 -14.31
C ILE A 79 -8.32 -20.21 -13.77
N TYR A 80 -8.11 -19.18 -12.94
CA TYR A 80 -9.22 -18.35 -12.44
C TYR A 80 -10.02 -17.72 -13.58
N THR A 81 -9.33 -17.11 -14.55
CA THR A 81 -9.93 -16.45 -15.70
C THR A 81 -10.78 -17.41 -16.53
N GLU A 82 -10.29 -18.63 -16.75
CA GLU A 82 -11.02 -19.71 -17.45
C GLU A 82 -12.28 -20.13 -16.69
N GLN A 83 -12.21 -20.21 -15.35
CA GLN A 83 -13.36 -20.60 -14.50
C GLN A 83 -14.47 -19.56 -14.49
N VAL A 84 -14.12 -18.27 -14.39
CA VAL A 84 -15.12 -17.20 -14.30
C VAL A 84 -15.60 -16.70 -15.66
N GLN A 85 -14.99 -17.16 -16.77
CA GLN A 85 -15.37 -16.81 -18.15
C GLN A 85 -15.51 -15.30 -18.40
N GLY A 86 -14.67 -14.50 -17.72
CA GLY A 86 -14.71 -13.03 -17.82
C GLY A 86 -15.88 -12.35 -17.11
N ARG A 87 -16.68 -13.07 -16.30
CA ARG A 87 -17.79 -12.49 -15.51
C ARG A 87 -17.28 -11.51 -14.45
N HIS A 88 -16.20 -11.88 -13.77
CA HIS A 88 -15.59 -11.10 -12.69
C HIS A 88 -14.24 -10.54 -13.13
N ALA A 89 -13.85 -9.41 -12.53
CA ALA A 89 -12.48 -8.92 -12.62
C ALA A 89 -11.50 -10.00 -12.12
N VAL A 90 -10.31 -10.06 -12.73
CA VAL A 90 -9.22 -10.93 -12.25
C VAL A 90 -8.55 -10.28 -11.03
N PRO A 91 -8.37 -10.99 -9.90
CA PRO A 91 -7.64 -10.48 -8.75
C PRO A 91 -6.26 -9.99 -9.12
N GLN A 92 -5.87 -8.85 -8.55
CA GLN A 92 -4.51 -8.37 -8.67
C GLN A 92 -3.59 -9.14 -7.73
N VAL A 93 -2.44 -9.55 -8.24
CA VAL A 93 -1.36 -10.15 -7.45
C VAL A 93 -0.12 -9.28 -7.61
N ASP A 94 0.39 -8.78 -6.49
CA ASP A 94 1.59 -7.98 -6.44
C ASP A 94 2.70 -8.78 -5.76
N VAL A 95 3.68 -9.21 -6.56
CA VAL A 95 4.87 -9.91 -6.06
C VAL A 95 5.93 -8.87 -5.71
N ILE A 96 6.26 -8.82 -4.43
CA ILE A 96 7.22 -7.91 -3.83
C ILE A 96 8.48 -8.68 -3.48
N GLU A 97 9.55 -8.35 -4.19
CA GLU A 97 10.85 -8.94 -3.95
C GLU A 97 11.56 -8.21 -2.80
N ILE A 98 12.08 -9.00 -1.87
CA ILE A 98 12.84 -8.55 -0.73
C ILE A 98 14.24 -9.17 -0.84
N GLY A 99 15.29 -8.36 -0.85
CA GLY A 99 16.67 -8.85 -1.01
C GLY A 99 17.58 -7.86 -1.72
N ALA A 100 18.89 -8.16 -1.72
CA ALA A 100 19.97 -7.27 -2.15
C ALA A 100 20.74 -7.79 -3.37
N GLU A 101 20.12 -8.61 -4.23
CA GLU A 101 20.79 -9.22 -5.39
C GLU A 101 20.10 -9.02 -6.76
N SER A 102 19.70 -7.80 -7.13
CA SER A 102 19.54 -7.41 -8.55
C SER A 102 19.44 -5.89 -8.79
N GLU A 103 20.50 -5.30 -9.36
CA GLU A 103 20.56 -3.87 -9.71
C GLU A 103 19.49 -3.49 -10.75
N ARG A 104 18.94 -4.49 -11.45
CA ARG A 104 17.86 -4.34 -12.44
C ARG A 104 16.48 -4.07 -11.82
N LEU A 105 16.30 -4.28 -10.50
CA LEU A 105 15.03 -4.07 -9.79
C LEU A 105 14.88 -2.65 -9.23
N VAL A 106 15.95 -1.85 -9.26
CA VAL A 106 15.92 -0.42 -8.90
C VAL A 106 15.53 0.41 -10.12
N THR A 107 14.37 0.13 -10.71
CA THR A 107 13.68 1.16 -11.49
C THR A 107 12.75 1.92 -10.55
N ARG A 108 12.61 3.23 -10.79
CA ARG A 108 11.81 4.21 -10.05
C ARG A 108 10.35 3.79 -9.78
N GLU A 109 9.92 2.66 -10.35
CA GLU A 109 8.55 2.18 -10.44
C GLU A 109 8.25 0.95 -9.57
N ASN A 110 9.26 0.22 -9.08
CA ASN A 110 9.12 -1.17 -8.61
C ASN A 110 9.16 -1.41 -7.09
N LEU A 111 8.91 -0.40 -6.25
CA LEU A 111 9.03 -0.58 -4.81
C LEU A 111 7.69 -0.47 -4.11
N VAL A 112 7.06 -1.63 -3.96
CA VAL A 112 5.82 -1.91 -3.20
C VAL A 112 4.66 -1.04 -3.68
N THR A 113 3.80 -1.59 -4.53
CA THR A 113 2.45 -1.05 -4.73
C THR A 113 1.81 -0.84 -3.34
N GLY A 114 1.47 0.41 -3.01
CA GLY A 114 0.96 0.78 -1.67
C GLY A 114 1.98 1.40 -0.70
N SER A 115 3.29 1.23 -0.89
CA SER A 115 4.32 1.95 -0.13
C SER A 115 5.00 3.01 -0.99
N MET A 116 5.31 4.16 -0.38
CA MET A 116 5.77 5.35 -1.08
C MET A 116 6.88 5.10 -2.12
N PRO A 117 6.79 5.66 -3.35
CA PRO A 117 7.84 5.55 -4.35
C PRO A 117 9.14 6.16 -3.84
N ILE A 118 10.25 5.46 -4.05
CA ILE A 118 11.58 6.02 -3.84
C ILE A 118 11.87 6.99 -4.98
N THR A 119 12.00 8.28 -4.66
CA THR A 119 12.06 9.37 -5.65
C THR A 119 13.47 9.65 -6.17
N SER A 120 14.49 9.05 -5.55
CA SER A 120 15.92 9.16 -5.88
C SER A 120 16.50 7.81 -6.27
N LEU A 121 17.57 7.80 -7.08
CA LEU A 121 18.37 6.59 -7.27
C LEU A 121 18.90 6.15 -5.89
N ARG A 122 18.77 4.87 -5.59
CA ARG A 122 19.24 4.23 -4.36
C ARG A 122 19.81 2.88 -4.72
N THR A 123 20.88 2.48 -4.05
CA THR A 123 21.36 1.09 -4.10
C THR A 123 20.31 0.17 -3.49
N GLU A 124 20.30 -1.10 -3.87
CA GLU A 124 19.36 -2.10 -3.31
C GLU A 124 19.43 -2.18 -1.79
N ARG A 125 20.63 -2.03 -1.23
CA ARG A 125 20.84 -1.96 0.21
C ARG A 125 20.11 -0.77 0.85
N GLU A 126 20.15 0.40 0.22
CA GLU A 126 19.44 1.59 0.70
C GLU A 126 17.91 1.47 0.54
N VAL A 127 17.45 0.68 -0.43
CA VAL A 127 16.04 0.32 -0.61
C VAL A 127 15.59 -0.64 0.49
N PHE A 128 16.34 -1.72 0.70
CA PHE A 128 16.11 -2.69 1.75
C PHE A 128 16.15 -2.04 3.14
N ASP A 129 17.11 -1.15 3.40
CA ASP A 129 17.16 -0.39 4.65
C ASP A 129 15.92 0.52 4.81
N ALA A 130 15.36 1.00 3.70
CA ALA A 130 14.19 1.88 3.71
C ALA A 130 12.85 1.16 3.88
N THR A 131 12.69 -0.02 3.28
CA THR A 131 11.43 -0.80 3.30
C THR A 131 11.45 -1.93 4.33
N GLY A 132 12.63 -2.48 4.62
CA GLY A 132 12.86 -3.62 5.51
C GLY A 132 12.33 -3.39 6.92
N LEU A 133 12.39 -2.16 7.44
CA LEU A 133 11.82 -1.84 8.75
C LEU A 133 10.29 -1.99 8.79
N ARG A 134 9.62 -1.65 7.69
CA ARG A 134 8.17 -1.78 7.57
C ARG A 134 7.78 -3.26 7.41
N PHE A 135 8.52 -3.99 6.59
CA PHE A 135 8.33 -5.43 6.43
C PHE A 135 8.61 -6.20 7.73
N HIS A 136 9.66 -5.83 8.48
CA HIS A 136 9.96 -6.41 9.78
C HIS A 136 8.75 -6.31 10.71
N ASP A 137 8.18 -5.10 10.89
CA ASP A 137 7.04 -4.93 11.79
C ASP A 137 5.78 -5.66 11.28
N HIS A 138 5.49 -5.58 9.97
CA HIS A 138 4.30 -6.18 9.37
C HIS A 138 4.35 -7.72 9.37
N ILE A 139 5.44 -8.30 8.86
CA ILE A 139 5.62 -9.75 8.82
C ILE A 139 5.87 -10.30 10.21
N GLY A 140 6.52 -9.54 11.11
CA GLY A 140 6.64 -9.91 12.52
C GLY A 140 5.29 -10.02 13.22
N ALA A 141 4.35 -9.11 12.95
CA ALA A 141 2.98 -9.22 13.45
C ALA A 141 2.24 -10.43 12.88
N LEU A 142 2.40 -10.74 11.59
CA LEU A 142 1.86 -11.95 10.97
C LEU A 142 2.44 -13.22 11.60
N ALA A 143 3.77 -13.28 11.77
CA ALA A 143 4.45 -14.40 12.41
C ALA A 143 3.94 -14.63 13.84
N ALA A 144 3.78 -13.57 14.63
CA ALA A 144 3.23 -13.67 15.99
C ALA A 144 1.78 -14.18 16.01
N ALA A 145 0.97 -13.83 15.01
CA ALA A 145 -0.43 -14.19 14.96
C ALA A 145 -0.71 -15.54 14.28
N LYS A 146 0.15 -15.98 13.35
CA LYS A 146 -0.10 -17.13 12.47
C LYS A 146 0.96 -18.24 12.55
N GLY A 147 2.15 -17.96 13.08
CA GLY A 147 3.25 -18.92 13.16
C GLY A 147 3.93 -19.15 11.80
N GLU A 148 4.20 -20.41 11.47
CA GLU A 148 4.80 -20.82 10.19
C GLU A 148 3.82 -20.61 9.01
N PRO A 149 4.29 -20.27 7.80
CA PRO A 149 5.69 -20.03 7.37
C PRO A 149 6.21 -18.60 7.63
N TRP A 150 5.40 -17.70 8.18
CA TRP A 150 5.80 -16.32 8.44
C TRP A 150 6.95 -16.20 9.45
N GLN A 151 7.00 -17.08 10.44
CA GLN A 151 8.09 -17.12 11.41
C GLN A 151 9.43 -17.51 10.77
N ALA A 152 9.46 -18.53 9.90
CA ALA A 152 10.63 -18.86 9.09
C ALA A 152 11.07 -17.67 8.23
N PHE A 153 10.14 -17.05 7.49
CA PHE A 153 10.45 -15.90 6.63
C PHE A 153 11.02 -14.73 7.44
N HIS A 154 10.37 -14.36 8.55
CA HIS A 154 10.81 -13.26 9.41
C HIS A 154 12.21 -13.50 9.98
N THR A 155 12.46 -14.72 10.45
CA THR A 155 13.73 -15.10 11.09
C THR A 155 14.87 -15.15 10.08
N ALA A 156 14.64 -15.78 8.93
CA ALA A 156 15.65 -15.94 7.90
C ALA A 156 16.04 -14.60 7.25
N TYR A 157 15.07 -13.70 7.07
CA TYR A 157 15.23 -12.60 6.13
C TYR A 157 15.06 -11.19 6.69
N LEU A 158 14.43 -11.03 7.86
CA LEU A 158 14.16 -9.71 8.47
C LEU A 158 14.85 -9.51 9.82
N ALA A 159 15.48 -10.54 10.39
CA ALA A 159 16.13 -10.48 11.71
C ALA A 159 17.25 -9.41 11.80
N GLY A 160 17.93 -9.11 10.70
CA GLY A 160 19.04 -8.15 10.63
C GLY A 160 18.62 -6.68 10.48
N VAL A 161 17.32 -6.38 10.37
CA VAL A 161 16.83 -5.03 10.09
C VAL A 161 17.08 -4.09 11.29
N PRO A 162 17.64 -2.87 11.10
CA PRO A 162 17.86 -1.92 12.19
C PRO A 162 16.55 -1.34 12.73
N ARG A 163 16.32 -1.47 14.04
CA ARG A 163 15.04 -1.09 14.71
C ARG A 163 15.18 0.07 15.69
N ASP A 164 16.33 0.74 15.68
CA ASP A 164 16.62 1.81 16.62
C ASP A 164 15.71 3.04 16.40
N LYS A 165 15.58 3.83 17.47
CA LYS A 165 14.68 4.99 17.48
C LYS A 165 15.05 6.04 16.43
N LYS A 166 16.34 6.27 16.18
CA LYS A 166 16.82 7.28 15.23
C LYS A 166 16.45 6.89 13.80
N THR A 167 16.58 5.60 13.45
CA THR A 167 16.14 5.06 12.16
C THR A 167 14.63 5.19 11.99
N ARG A 168 13.84 4.88 13.02
CA ARG A 168 12.38 5.05 13.00
C ARG A 168 11.96 6.52 12.83
N THR A 169 12.57 7.45 13.55
CA THR A 169 12.31 8.89 13.40
C THR A 169 12.57 9.36 11.96
N ARG A 170 13.70 8.95 11.38
CA ARG A 170 14.04 9.29 9.99
C ARG A 170 13.03 8.74 9.00
N GLN A 171 12.63 7.48 9.15
CA GLN A 171 11.64 6.85 8.28
C GLN A 171 10.28 7.59 8.31
N ILE A 172 9.80 7.97 9.49
CA ILE A 172 8.53 8.72 9.63
C ILE A 172 8.63 10.07 8.91
N ARG A 173 9.75 10.77 9.10
CA ARG A 173 10.02 12.06 8.47
C ARG A 173 10.07 11.91 6.95
N ASP A 174 10.89 10.99 6.45
CA ASP A 174 11.10 10.76 5.02
C ASP A 174 9.80 10.33 4.34
N TYR A 175 8.97 9.51 5.00
CA TYR A 175 7.67 9.08 4.51
C TYR A 175 6.69 10.24 4.37
N ALA A 176 6.55 11.08 5.40
CA ALA A 176 5.66 12.24 5.33
C ALA A 176 6.14 13.27 4.29
N MET A 177 7.45 13.58 4.28
CA MET A 177 8.05 14.56 3.35
C MET A 177 7.99 14.12 1.90
N SER A 178 8.36 12.87 1.62
CA SER A 178 8.39 12.37 0.25
C SER A 178 6.98 12.36 -0.33
N PHE A 179 5.95 12.06 0.48
CA PHE A 179 4.58 12.03 0.03
C PHE A 179 4.06 13.43 -0.28
N ALA A 180 4.30 14.37 0.63
CA ALA A 180 3.97 15.77 0.42
C ALA A 180 4.73 16.35 -0.79
N THR A 181 5.99 15.96 -1.02
CA THR A 181 6.80 16.40 -2.15
C THR A 181 6.28 15.85 -3.47
N GLN A 182 5.97 14.55 -3.53
CA GLN A 182 5.33 13.95 -4.70
C GLN A 182 4.03 14.68 -4.99
N TRP A 183 3.15 14.85 -4.00
CA TRP A 183 1.88 15.53 -4.19
C TRP A 183 2.01 16.97 -4.68
N ARG A 184 2.93 17.75 -4.11
CA ARG A 184 3.21 19.13 -4.55
C ARG A 184 3.79 19.20 -5.95
N GLY A 185 4.61 18.22 -6.33
CA GLY A 185 5.29 18.16 -7.61
C GLY A 185 4.45 17.57 -8.75
N GLN A 186 3.22 17.09 -8.50
CA GLN A 186 2.49 16.24 -9.44
C GLN A 186 1.11 16.76 -9.90
N PRO A 187 0.61 16.22 -11.04
CA PRO A 187 -0.20 16.90 -12.05
C PRO A 187 -1.69 17.03 -11.73
N LEU A 188 -2.12 16.65 -10.52
CA LEU A 188 -3.53 16.80 -10.13
C LEU A 188 -3.99 18.27 -10.18
N ARG A 189 -3.07 19.22 -9.93
CA ARG A 189 -3.33 20.67 -10.10
C ARG A 189 -3.41 21.12 -11.56
N SER A 190 -2.82 20.36 -12.50
CA SER A 190 -2.93 20.58 -13.95
C SER A 190 -4.11 19.84 -14.59
N MET A 191 -4.92 19.10 -13.80
CA MET A 191 -6.11 18.39 -14.27
C MET A 191 -7.25 19.36 -14.56
N ARG A 192 -7.17 20.06 -15.69
CA ARG A 192 -8.36 20.61 -16.32
C ARG A 192 -8.99 19.49 -17.15
N TYR A 193 -9.91 18.76 -16.53
CA TYR A 193 -10.94 17.90 -17.15
C TYR A 193 -10.42 16.76 -18.05
N GLY A 194 -10.40 15.52 -17.53
CA GLY A 194 -10.06 14.34 -18.33
C GLY A 194 -9.99 13.05 -17.51
N GLU A 195 -9.85 11.93 -18.22
CA GLU A 195 -9.57 10.61 -17.64
C GLU A 195 -8.15 10.59 -17.04
N PRO A 196 -7.96 10.10 -15.80
CA PRO A 196 -6.64 9.98 -15.21
C PRO A 196 -5.77 8.97 -15.96
N ASP A 197 -4.51 9.30 -16.18
CA ASP A 197 -3.53 8.34 -16.69
C ASP A 197 -3.15 7.30 -15.61
N ALA A 198 -2.45 6.23 -16.02
CA ALA A 198 -2.04 5.16 -15.13
C ALA A 198 -1.16 5.63 -13.95
N GLY A 199 -0.30 6.63 -14.18
CA GLY A 199 0.54 7.22 -13.14
C GLY A 199 -0.28 7.98 -12.09
N GLN A 200 -1.31 8.70 -12.54
CA GLN A 200 -2.24 9.42 -11.67
C GLN A 200 -3.09 8.45 -10.83
N LEU A 201 -3.62 7.39 -11.43
CA LEU A 201 -4.35 6.34 -10.70
C LEU A 201 -3.47 5.66 -9.64
N LYS A 202 -2.18 5.44 -9.94
CA LYS A 202 -1.20 4.92 -8.98
C LYS A 202 -0.97 5.90 -7.82
N LEU A 203 -0.84 7.20 -8.08
CA LEU A 203 -0.70 8.22 -7.05
C LEU A 203 -1.93 8.28 -6.12
N MET A 204 -3.13 8.20 -6.69
CA MET A 204 -4.38 8.10 -5.92
C MET A 204 -4.39 6.88 -5.00
N GLY A 205 -3.96 5.72 -5.52
CA GLY A 205 -3.78 4.50 -4.73
C GLY A 205 -2.85 4.70 -3.53
N PHE A 206 -1.74 5.41 -3.72
CA PHE A 206 -0.84 5.74 -2.60
C PHE A 206 -1.50 6.65 -1.57
N ALA A 207 -2.29 7.64 -2.00
CA ALA A 207 -2.96 8.57 -1.07
C ALA A 207 -3.98 7.86 -0.18
N GLN A 208 -4.67 6.85 -0.72
CA GLN A 208 -5.58 6.00 0.04
C GLN A 208 -4.87 5.24 1.17
N ASN A 209 -3.68 4.67 0.91
CA ASN A 209 -2.94 3.86 1.87
C ASN A 209 -2.03 4.66 2.81
N PHE A 210 -1.66 5.88 2.40
CA PHE A 210 -0.81 6.79 3.16
C PHE A 210 -1.14 6.94 4.65
N PRO A 211 -2.40 7.22 5.08
CA PRO A 211 -2.71 7.39 6.49
C PRO A 211 -2.39 6.15 7.32
N VAL A 212 -2.77 4.96 6.85
CA VAL A 212 -2.58 3.70 7.59
C VAL A 212 -1.09 3.39 7.73
N HIS A 213 -0.30 3.57 6.67
CA HIS A 213 1.15 3.37 6.74
C HIS A 213 1.85 4.37 7.64
N LEU A 214 1.46 5.65 7.62
CA LEU A 214 2.02 6.64 8.55
C LEU A 214 1.69 6.27 10.01
N MET A 215 0.45 5.86 10.29
CA MET A 215 0.04 5.42 11.62
C MET A 215 0.83 4.19 12.09
N ARG A 216 1.04 3.19 11.22
CA ARG A 216 1.90 2.02 11.49
C ARG A 216 3.30 2.43 11.93
N GLN A 217 3.95 3.33 11.20
CA GLN A 217 5.30 3.77 11.56
C GLN A 217 5.34 4.49 12.91
N ILE A 218 4.33 5.33 13.20
CA ILE A 218 4.22 6.01 14.48
C ILE A 218 3.97 5.01 15.62
N LEU A 219 3.07 4.04 15.44
CA LEU A 219 2.80 2.99 16.42
C LEU A 219 4.06 2.16 16.70
N ALA A 220 4.80 1.78 15.66
CA ALA A 220 6.06 1.08 15.81
C ALA A 220 7.13 1.91 16.56
N HIS A 221 7.24 3.21 16.26
CA HIS A 221 8.10 4.14 17.01
C HIS A 221 7.69 4.29 18.48
N ARG A 222 6.42 4.04 18.81
CA ARG A 222 5.88 4.04 20.18
C ARG A 222 5.87 2.65 20.84
N ALA A 223 6.43 1.62 20.19
CA ALA A 223 6.35 0.23 20.63
C ALA A 223 4.91 -0.22 20.94
N ALA A 224 3.94 0.28 20.16
CA ALA A 224 2.51 0.03 20.29
C ALA A 224 1.92 -0.54 18.99
N TYR A 225 2.76 -1.21 18.18
CA TYR A 225 2.35 -1.80 16.92
C TYR A 225 1.31 -2.91 17.14
N PRO A 226 0.20 -2.91 16.39
CA PRO A 226 -0.85 -3.90 16.60
C PRO A 226 -0.47 -5.25 15.99
N ALA A 227 -0.92 -6.31 16.65
CA ALA A 227 -0.97 -7.66 16.09
C ALA A 227 -2.38 -8.21 16.41
N PRO A 228 -3.25 -8.43 15.41
CA PRO A 228 -3.01 -8.34 13.96
C PRO A 228 -2.80 -6.90 13.43
N ASP A 229 -2.11 -6.76 12.29
CA ASP A 229 -1.83 -5.48 11.61
C ASP A 229 -2.81 -5.23 10.44
N ARG A 230 -4.11 -5.27 10.72
CA ARG A 230 -5.14 -4.84 9.75
C ARG A 230 -5.34 -3.33 9.84
N ALA A 231 -5.89 -2.72 8.79
CA ALA A 231 -6.18 -1.29 8.77
C ALA A 231 -7.04 -0.86 9.98
N ASP A 232 -8.10 -1.60 10.29
CA ASP A 232 -8.97 -1.33 11.45
C ASP A 232 -8.21 -1.41 12.79
N ASP A 233 -7.32 -2.40 12.93
CA ASP A 233 -6.51 -2.58 14.13
C ASP A 233 -5.50 -1.44 14.32
N VAL A 234 -4.89 -0.98 13.22
CA VAL A 234 -4.01 0.21 13.19
C VAL A 234 -4.78 1.45 13.59
N LEU A 235 -5.97 1.67 13.02
CA LEU A 235 -6.82 2.82 13.33
C LEU A 235 -7.22 2.80 14.81
N ALA A 236 -7.66 1.65 15.32
CA ALA A 236 -8.02 1.47 16.72
C ALA A 236 -6.82 1.70 17.66
N ALA A 237 -5.66 1.11 17.35
CA ALA A 237 -4.43 1.29 18.12
C ALA A 237 -3.97 2.75 18.14
N PHE A 238 -4.00 3.43 16.99
CA PHE A 238 -3.65 4.85 16.89
C PHE A 238 -4.65 5.73 17.64
N GLY A 239 -5.94 5.39 17.61
CA GLY A 239 -6.99 6.08 18.36
C GLY A 239 -6.80 6.05 19.87
N ARG A 240 -6.14 5.01 20.40
CA ARG A 240 -5.80 4.90 21.83
C ARG A 240 -4.66 5.82 22.27
N LEU A 241 -3.83 6.34 21.34
CA LEU A 241 -2.74 7.25 21.67
C LEU A 241 -3.28 8.62 22.12
N ARG A 242 -2.88 9.07 23.31
CA ARG A 242 -3.33 10.34 23.92
C ARG A 242 -2.31 11.46 23.77
N GLY A 243 -2.78 12.68 23.58
CA GLY A 243 -1.98 13.91 23.56
C GLY A 243 -2.12 14.72 22.28
N HIS A 244 -1.97 16.04 22.41
CA HIS A 244 -2.21 17.02 21.34
C HIS A 244 -1.49 16.73 20.02
N ARG A 245 -0.29 16.14 20.07
CA ARG A 245 0.48 15.77 18.87
C ARG A 245 -0.22 14.68 18.05
N PHE A 246 -0.82 13.70 18.71
CA PHE A 246 -1.57 12.63 18.03
C PHE A 246 -2.95 13.12 17.57
N ASP A 247 -3.57 14.04 18.31
CA ASP A 247 -4.81 14.70 17.89
C ASP A 247 -4.62 15.48 16.59
N GLY A 248 -3.52 16.22 16.48
CA GLY A 248 -3.15 16.94 15.25
C GLY A 248 -3.00 16.00 14.04
N ILE A 249 -2.31 14.86 14.23
CA ILE A 249 -2.15 13.86 13.16
C ILE A 249 -3.50 13.25 12.76
N ARG A 250 -4.36 12.86 13.74
CA ARG A 250 -5.69 12.33 13.45
C ARG A 250 -6.55 13.32 12.66
N ALA A 251 -6.56 14.58 13.08
CA ALA A 251 -7.32 15.62 12.41
C ALA A 251 -6.85 15.81 10.95
N ALA A 252 -5.53 15.83 10.73
CA ALA A 252 -4.95 15.98 9.39
C ALA A 252 -5.20 14.75 8.48
N LEU A 253 -5.22 13.53 9.04
CA LEU A 253 -5.43 12.30 8.28
C LEU A 253 -6.92 11.98 8.00
N ARG A 254 -7.86 12.60 8.73
CA ARG A 254 -9.30 12.32 8.60
C ARG A 254 -9.82 12.36 7.14
N PRO A 255 -9.46 13.35 6.29
CA PRO A 255 -9.94 13.37 4.90
C PRO A 255 -9.46 12.17 4.06
N PHE A 256 -8.25 11.67 4.33
CA PHE A 256 -7.72 10.49 3.63
C PHE A 256 -8.50 9.22 3.98
N LEU A 257 -8.90 9.09 5.26
CA LEU A 257 -9.66 7.92 5.74
C LEU A 257 -11.09 7.85 5.19
N GLN A 258 -11.58 8.91 4.56
CA GLN A 258 -12.91 8.97 3.94
C GLN A 258 -12.91 8.56 2.46
N LEU A 259 -11.73 8.39 1.85
CA LEU A 259 -11.59 8.10 0.41
C LEU A 259 -12.29 6.82 -0.01
N ASP A 260 -12.21 5.76 0.80
CA ASP A 260 -12.78 4.45 0.47
C ASP A 260 -14.30 4.50 0.33
N ALA A 261 -14.97 5.06 1.33
CA ALA A 261 -16.42 5.21 1.33
C ALA A 261 -16.89 6.17 0.22
N ALA A 262 -16.18 7.28 0.02
CA ALA A 262 -16.53 8.25 -1.01
C ALA A 262 -16.34 7.67 -2.43
N TYR A 263 -15.29 6.87 -2.64
CA TYR A 263 -15.07 6.19 -3.91
C TYR A 263 -16.08 5.06 -4.16
N ALA A 264 -16.42 4.27 -3.14
CA ALA A 264 -17.45 3.23 -3.26
C ALA A 264 -18.79 3.83 -3.73
N ALA A 265 -19.23 4.92 -3.10
CA ALA A 265 -20.43 5.65 -3.50
C ALA A 265 -20.37 6.18 -4.94
N LEU A 266 -19.18 6.58 -5.41
CA LEU A 266 -18.98 7.01 -6.80
C LEU A 266 -19.16 5.83 -7.78
N THR A 267 -18.56 4.67 -7.47
CA THR A 267 -18.66 3.48 -8.33
C THR A 267 -20.04 2.84 -8.31
N ASP A 268 -20.76 2.89 -7.18
CA ASP A 268 -22.10 2.32 -7.09
C ASP A 268 -23.05 3.02 -8.06
N ARG A 269 -22.97 4.35 -8.17
CA ARG A 269 -23.74 5.15 -9.14
C ARG A 269 -23.43 4.82 -10.61
N CYS A 270 -22.22 4.37 -10.92
CA CYS A 270 -21.86 3.89 -12.26
C CYS A 270 -22.47 2.51 -12.58
N ARG A 271 -22.72 1.69 -11.56
CA ARG A 271 -23.20 0.31 -11.70
C ARG A 271 -24.73 0.18 -11.71
N GLU A 272 -25.45 1.24 -11.36
CA GLU A 272 -26.90 1.28 -11.47
C GLU A 272 -27.37 1.04 -12.92
N ARG A 273 -28.61 0.55 -13.10
CA ARG A 273 -29.21 0.31 -14.41
C ARG A 273 -30.47 1.16 -14.60
N PRO A 274 -30.44 2.21 -15.45
CA PRO A 274 -29.29 2.71 -16.21
C PRO A 274 -28.22 3.40 -15.31
N PRO A 275 -26.95 3.52 -15.76
CA PRO A 275 -25.92 4.23 -14.99
C PRO A 275 -26.36 5.66 -14.68
N GLN A 276 -26.26 6.06 -13.40
CA GLN A 276 -26.69 7.39 -12.95
C GLN A 276 -25.58 8.45 -13.05
N LEU A 277 -24.40 8.08 -13.55
CA LEU A 277 -23.25 8.95 -13.61
C LEU A 277 -22.63 8.88 -15.01
N ALA A 278 -22.59 10.01 -15.70
CA ALA A 278 -21.89 10.11 -16.98
C ALA A 278 -20.37 10.00 -16.79
N ARG A 279 -19.67 9.59 -17.85
CA ARG A 279 -18.19 9.40 -17.85
C ARG A 279 -17.44 10.63 -17.32
N GLU A 280 -17.83 11.83 -17.76
CA GLU A 280 -17.18 13.07 -17.35
C GLU A 280 -17.38 13.39 -15.86
N ASP A 281 -18.59 13.15 -15.35
CA ASP A 281 -18.92 13.39 -13.95
C ASP A 281 -18.27 12.34 -13.03
N TYR A 282 -18.08 11.10 -13.51
CA TYR A 282 -17.27 10.09 -12.83
C TYR A 282 -15.84 10.57 -12.60
N TYR A 283 -15.14 10.97 -13.67
CA TYR A 283 -13.77 11.44 -13.50
C TYR A 283 -13.72 12.74 -12.70
N ARG A 284 -14.63 13.69 -12.90
CA ARG A 284 -14.70 14.90 -12.06
C ARG A 284 -14.85 14.56 -10.58
N GLY A 285 -15.75 13.64 -10.25
CA GLY A 285 -15.94 13.14 -8.89
C GLY A 285 -14.69 12.47 -8.34
N LEU A 286 -14.08 11.57 -9.10
CA LEU A 286 -12.84 10.87 -8.74
C LEU A 286 -11.71 11.87 -8.43
N LEU A 287 -11.48 12.84 -9.31
CA LEU A 287 -10.46 13.87 -9.12
C LEU A 287 -10.73 14.73 -7.88
N ALA A 288 -12.00 15.06 -7.63
CA ALA A 288 -12.40 15.88 -6.48
C ALA A 288 -12.11 15.22 -5.13
N LEU A 289 -12.16 13.87 -5.05
CA LEU A 289 -11.79 13.13 -3.84
C LEU A 289 -10.36 13.46 -3.37
N PHE A 290 -9.48 13.71 -4.32
CA PHE A 290 -8.04 13.90 -4.09
C PHE A 290 -7.63 15.37 -4.04
N GLY A 291 -8.27 16.22 -4.84
CA GLY A 291 -7.86 17.62 -5.02
C GLY A 291 -7.77 18.45 -3.73
N GLY A 292 -8.54 18.09 -2.69
CA GLY A 292 -8.60 18.80 -1.40
C GLY A 292 -7.84 18.15 -0.25
N LEU A 293 -7.05 17.11 -0.47
CA LEU A 293 -6.39 16.38 0.62
C LEU A 293 -5.28 17.25 1.30
N PRO A 294 -5.21 17.28 2.65
CA PRO A 294 -4.41 18.27 3.39
C PRO A 294 -2.95 17.83 3.66
N PHE A 295 -2.17 17.53 2.62
CA PHE A 295 -0.78 17.03 2.77
C PHE A 295 0.13 17.94 3.59
N ASP A 296 0.03 19.26 3.41
CA ASP A 296 0.85 20.22 4.13
C ASP A 296 0.57 20.19 5.63
N ALA A 297 -0.70 20.00 6.01
CA ALA A 297 -1.11 19.86 7.41
C ALA A 297 -0.64 18.53 8.00
N VAL A 298 -0.63 17.44 7.22
CA VAL A 298 -0.07 16.15 7.68
C VAL A 298 1.43 16.28 7.94
N GLU A 299 2.17 16.91 7.02
CA GLU A 299 3.60 17.12 7.19
C GLU A 299 3.88 17.92 8.47
N GLU A 300 3.14 19.00 8.70
CA GLU A 300 3.27 19.83 9.92
C GLU A 300 2.94 19.06 11.20
N ALA A 301 1.88 18.26 11.19
CA ALA A 301 1.53 17.41 12.32
C ALA A 301 2.64 16.38 12.62
N VAL A 302 3.29 15.84 11.58
CA VAL A 302 4.43 14.92 11.74
C VAL A 302 5.66 15.63 12.32
N TRP A 303 6.00 16.83 11.84
CA TRP A 303 7.10 17.63 12.42
C TRP A 303 6.86 17.93 13.91
N ALA A 304 5.65 18.35 14.25
CA ALA A 304 5.26 18.60 15.63
C ALA A 304 5.33 17.32 16.50
N TYR A 305 4.93 16.17 15.94
CA TYR A 305 5.07 14.88 16.59
C TYR A 305 6.54 14.53 16.91
N LEU A 306 7.42 14.63 15.91
CA LEU A 306 8.84 14.31 16.05
C LEU A 306 9.60 15.32 16.93
N GLY A 307 9.03 16.51 17.16
CA GLY A 307 9.69 17.60 17.89
C GLY A 307 10.77 18.29 17.06
N ASP A 308 10.65 18.22 15.75
CA ASP A 308 11.60 18.74 14.78
C ASP A 308 11.11 20.07 14.18
N VAL A 309 12.03 20.94 13.79
CA VAL A 309 11.72 22.17 13.04
C VAL A 309 11.62 21.83 11.55
N LYS A 310 10.48 22.15 10.92
CA LYS A 310 10.29 21.98 9.47
C LYS A 310 11.38 22.76 8.71
N PRO A 311 12.11 22.13 7.77
CA PRO A 311 13.10 22.83 6.94
C PRO A 311 12.44 24.01 6.22
N ARG A 312 13.02 25.21 6.34
CA ARG A 312 12.56 26.38 5.58
C ARG A 312 12.75 26.08 4.08
N ARG A 313 11.66 26.12 3.30
CA ARG A 313 11.72 25.92 1.84
C ARG A 313 12.61 27.00 1.23
N GLY A 314 13.77 26.63 0.66
CA GLY A 314 14.56 27.52 -0.20
C GLY A 314 16.07 27.70 0.09
N GLY A 315 16.69 26.96 1.01
CA GLY A 315 18.15 26.97 1.12
C GLY A 315 18.80 26.08 0.07
N ARG A 316 19.43 26.65 -0.97
CA ARG A 316 20.38 25.90 -1.82
C ARG A 316 21.43 25.24 -0.92
N PRO A 317 21.86 24.00 -1.19
CA PRO A 317 23.07 23.48 -0.56
C PRO A 317 24.24 24.35 -1.01
N SER A 318 24.98 24.86 -0.03
CA SER A 318 26.33 25.42 -0.20
C SER A 318 27.30 24.36 -0.66
#